data_AF-A0A7I7KYE1-F1
#
_entry.id   AF-A0A7I7KYE1-F1
#
_cell.length_a   1.000
_cell.length_b   1.000
_cell.length_c   1.000
_cell.angle_alpha   90.00
_cell.angle_beta   90.00
_cell.angle_gamma   90.00
#
_symmetry.space_group_name_H-M   'P 1'
#
loop_
_entity.id
_entity.type
_entity.pdbx_description
1 polymer ?
#
loop_
_entity_poly.entity_id
_entity_poly.type
_entity_poly.pdbx_seq_one_letter_code
_entity_poly.pdbx_strand_id
1 'polypeptide(L)'
;MTRTHSAGRSILAFMPFVARLSDFSSDRSGPHRRRTARLSDFSSDRPDPHRRRTAAVRALKSTGAVALGSAVAGIGYASIIERNAFALRELTMPVLTPGSSPLRVLHLSDLHMRPGQRRKQEWLRELAGLEPDLVVNTGDNLAHPKAVPSVVQSLGDLLSVPGIFVFGSNDYFGPRPKNPLNYLTDPDHRVHGKPLPWQDLRAAFTERGWLDLTHNRREFEVAGLHIAAAGVDDPHIARDRYDAIAGPASPAANLRLGLTHSPEPRVLDRFAADGYQLVMAGHTHGGQLCLPFYGALVTNSGLDRSRAKGPSRWGTHMQLHVSAGIGTSPFAPVRFCCRPEATLLTLIAAPTGGRDPQRIQGRSQPTYSAR
;
A
#
# COMPACT_ATOMS: atom_id res chain seq x y z
N MET A 1 47.47 -21.25 5.10
CA MET A 1 47.95 -20.05 4.38
C MET A 1 46.70 -19.29 3.94
N THR A 2 46.24 -18.18 4.53
CA THR A 2 46.84 -16.87 4.90
C THR A 2 47.24 -15.97 3.72
N ARG A 3 46.32 -15.07 3.35
CA ARG A 3 46.44 -13.67 2.88
C ARG A 3 45.00 -13.20 2.63
N THR A 4 44.32 -12.40 3.45
CA THR A 4 44.61 -11.07 4.03
C THR A 4 45.12 -10.04 3.02
N HIS A 5 44.27 -9.07 2.71
CA HIS A 5 44.68 -7.69 2.45
C HIS A 5 43.67 -6.74 3.09
N SER A 6 44.18 -5.63 3.64
CA SER A 6 43.40 -4.58 4.31
C SER A 6 43.53 -3.28 3.53
N ALA A 7 42.42 -2.54 3.42
CA ALA A 7 42.40 -1.13 3.03
C ALA A 7 41.13 -0.48 3.61
N GLY A 8 41.23 0.08 4.82
CA GLY A 8 40.12 0.81 5.45
C GLY A 8 40.20 2.32 5.18
N ARG A 9 39.05 3.00 5.24
CA ARG A 9 38.97 4.45 5.54
C ARG A 9 37.64 4.79 6.19
N SER A 10 37.70 5.34 7.40
CA SER A 10 36.55 5.80 8.18
C SER A 10 36.01 7.13 7.65
N ILE A 11 34.71 7.38 7.84
CA ILE A 11 34.11 8.73 7.92
C ILE A 11 32.97 8.69 8.96
N LEU A 12 32.61 9.86 9.49
CA LEU A 12 31.97 10.02 10.79
C LEU A 12 30.50 9.56 10.89
N ALA A 13 30.15 9.16 12.10
CA ALA A 13 28.80 8.91 12.57
C ALA A 13 27.91 10.17 12.58
N PHE A 14 26.59 9.96 12.56
CA PHE A 14 25.62 10.90 13.14
C PHE A 14 24.41 10.14 13.70
N MET A 15 24.21 10.17 15.02
CA MET A 15 23.00 9.70 15.72
C MET A 15 22.73 10.57 16.96
N PRO A 16 21.51 11.10 17.12
CA PRO A 16 20.85 11.30 18.41
C PRO A 16 19.84 10.14 18.60
N PHE A 17 19.94 9.30 19.64
CA PHE A 17 19.84 9.59 21.08
C PHE A 17 18.47 10.16 21.47
N VAL A 18 17.56 9.26 21.85
CA VAL A 18 16.30 9.56 22.56
C VAL A 18 16.13 8.52 23.67
N ALA A 19 16.33 8.94 24.93
CA ALA A 19 16.11 8.08 26.09
C ALA A 19 15.73 8.90 27.33
N ARG A 20 14.62 8.48 27.98
CA ARG A 20 14.18 8.77 29.36
C ARG A 20 14.35 10.19 29.94
N LEU A 21 13.20 10.84 30.12
CA LEU A 21 12.90 11.60 31.35
C LEU A 21 12.02 10.71 32.25
N SER A 22 12.44 10.47 33.48
CA SER A 22 11.57 10.03 34.58
C SER A 22 12.16 10.44 35.93
N ASP A 23 11.29 10.54 36.92
CA ASP A 23 11.55 10.58 38.37
C ASP A 23 12.27 11.82 38.94
N PHE A 24 11.49 12.61 39.70
CA PHE A 24 11.94 13.75 40.50
C PHE A 24 11.23 13.68 41.86
N SER A 25 11.96 13.44 42.95
CA SER A 25 11.43 13.38 44.33
C SER A 25 12.53 13.55 45.36
N SER A 26 12.28 14.33 46.43
CA SER A 26 12.88 14.27 47.80
C SER A 26 14.43 14.28 47.92
N ASP A 27 15.13 15.02 48.80
CA ASP A 27 14.84 15.81 50.01
C ASP A 27 16.16 16.59 50.35
N ARG A 28 16.45 17.35 51.43
CA ARG A 28 15.77 17.82 52.66
C ARG A 28 16.49 19.08 53.20
N SER A 29 15.81 19.87 54.05
CA SER A 29 16.37 20.75 55.12
C SER A 29 17.30 21.93 54.78
N GLY A 30 17.08 23.07 55.45
CA GLY A 30 18.10 24.10 55.73
C GLY A 30 18.53 24.06 57.21
N PRO A 31 18.94 25.17 57.88
CA PRO A 31 19.09 26.54 57.37
C PRO A 31 20.36 27.29 57.89
N HIS A 32 20.37 28.63 57.69
CA HIS A 32 20.91 29.69 58.58
C HIS A 32 22.27 30.41 58.33
N ARG A 33 22.18 31.75 58.53
CA ARG A 33 23.18 32.78 58.91
C ARG A 33 24.27 33.29 57.94
N ARG A 34 23.91 34.42 57.30
CA ARG A 34 24.62 35.73 57.26
C ARG A 34 26.16 35.75 57.16
N ARG A 35 26.68 36.30 56.05
CA ARG A 35 27.78 37.29 56.05
C ARG A 35 27.44 38.48 55.15
N THR A 36 28.04 39.64 55.44
CA THR A 36 27.76 40.93 54.81
C THR A 36 28.87 41.33 53.84
N ALA A 37 28.51 41.76 52.62
CA ALA A 37 29.45 42.36 51.67
C ALA A 37 28.81 43.52 50.88
N ARG A 38 29.25 44.73 51.26
CA ARG A 38 29.40 45.99 50.51
C ARG A 38 28.85 46.08 49.06
N LEU A 39 28.08 47.13 48.80
CA LEU A 39 27.68 47.61 47.47
C LEU A 39 28.86 48.19 46.68
N SER A 40 28.92 47.91 45.37
CA SER A 40 29.64 48.70 44.36
C SER A 40 29.09 48.40 42.96
N ASP A 41 28.80 49.45 42.20
CA ASP A 41 28.60 49.54 40.74
C ASP A 41 27.67 48.54 40.05
N PHE A 42 26.37 48.84 40.09
CA PHE A 42 25.40 48.34 39.13
C PHE A 42 25.54 49.09 37.78
N SER A 43 26.48 48.69 36.94
CA SER A 43 26.52 49.14 35.55
C SER A 43 25.29 48.62 34.80
N SER A 44 24.38 49.52 34.44
CA SER A 44 23.10 49.14 33.83
C SER A 44 23.23 48.89 32.32
N ASP A 45 23.88 47.79 31.93
CA ASP A 45 23.91 47.31 30.54
C ASP A 45 22.51 46.83 30.12
N ARG A 46 21.70 47.77 29.61
CA ARG A 46 20.38 47.49 29.04
C ARG A 46 20.58 46.94 27.63
N PRO A 47 20.29 45.65 27.35
CA PRO A 47 20.56 45.07 26.05
C PRO A 47 19.70 45.71 24.95
N ASP A 48 20.37 46.26 23.93
CA ASP A 48 19.75 47.03 22.85
C ASP A 48 18.50 46.34 22.24
N PRO A 49 17.33 47.02 22.22
CA PRO A 49 16.10 46.48 21.63
C PRO A 49 16.20 46.23 20.12
N HIS A 50 17.06 46.94 19.38
CA HIS A 50 17.28 46.70 17.94
C HIS A 50 18.04 45.38 17.71
N ARG A 51 19.06 45.08 18.53
CA ARG A 51 19.76 43.78 18.55
C ARG A 51 18.82 42.62 18.88
N ARG A 52 17.90 42.79 19.85
CA ARG A 52 16.88 41.77 20.17
C ARG A 52 15.90 41.55 19.01
N ARG A 53 15.39 42.61 18.38
CA ARG A 53 14.49 42.50 17.21
C ARG A 53 15.17 41.81 16.03
N THR A 54 16.41 42.18 15.70
CA THR A 54 17.15 41.58 14.58
C THR A 54 17.53 40.12 14.83
N ALA A 55 17.89 39.75 16.07
CA ALA A 55 18.11 38.36 16.46
C ALA A 55 16.83 37.50 16.34
N ALA A 56 15.69 37.99 16.87
CA ALA A 56 14.41 37.28 16.77
C ALA A 56 13.93 37.10 15.32
N VAL A 57 14.08 38.14 14.47
CA VAL A 57 13.75 38.04 13.05
C VAL A 57 14.69 37.10 12.29
N ARG A 58 15.98 37.04 12.65
CA ARG A 58 16.89 36.02 12.09
C ARG A 58 16.50 34.60 12.54
N ALA A 59 16.15 34.41 13.81
CA ALA A 59 15.72 33.12 14.34
C ALA A 59 14.42 32.61 13.67
N LEU A 60 13.40 33.46 13.51
CA LEU A 60 12.19 33.12 12.76
C LEU A 60 12.51 32.77 11.30
N LYS A 61 13.40 33.53 10.64
CA LYS A 61 13.83 33.25 9.26
C LYS A 61 14.59 31.93 9.14
N SER A 62 15.47 31.58 10.08
CA SER A 62 16.16 30.29 10.07
C SER A 62 15.21 29.12 10.34
N THR A 63 14.30 29.24 11.31
CA THR A 63 13.31 28.18 11.60
C THR A 63 12.34 28.00 10.43
N GLY A 64 11.88 29.09 9.81
CA GLY A 64 11.06 29.04 8.59
C GLY A 64 11.79 28.39 7.40
N ALA A 65 13.06 28.72 7.19
CA ALA A 65 13.88 28.11 6.14
C ALA A 65 14.12 26.61 6.39
N VAL A 66 14.37 26.19 7.63
CA VAL A 66 14.55 24.77 8.01
C VAL A 66 13.24 23.97 7.87
N ALA A 67 12.10 24.56 8.26
CA ALA A 67 10.79 23.95 8.09
C ALA A 67 10.43 23.80 6.60
N LEU A 68 10.65 24.84 5.79
CA LEU A 68 10.42 24.80 4.34
C LEU A 68 11.35 23.81 3.64
N GLY A 69 12.64 23.80 3.99
CA GLY A 69 13.62 22.85 3.46
C GLY A 69 13.25 21.40 3.79
N SER A 70 12.80 21.14 5.03
CA SER A 70 12.29 19.83 5.44
C SER A 70 11.04 19.40 4.67
N ALA A 71 10.10 20.32 4.44
CA ALA A 71 8.89 20.04 3.65
C ALA A 71 9.21 19.75 2.18
N VAL A 72 10.09 20.52 1.55
CA VAL A 72 10.56 20.30 0.17
C VAL A 72 11.33 18.98 0.06
N ALA A 73 12.19 18.64 1.03
CA ALA A 73 12.90 17.37 1.07
C ALA A 73 11.92 16.18 1.24
N GLY A 74 10.91 16.31 2.10
CA GLY A 74 9.86 15.31 2.28
C GLY A 74 9.02 15.07 1.01
N ILE A 75 8.62 16.15 0.33
CA ILE A 75 7.92 16.06 -0.96
C ILE A 75 8.83 15.47 -2.04
N GLY A 76 10.12 15.83 -2.08
CA GLY A 76 11.10 15.24 -3.00
C GLY A 76 11.30 13.74 -2.77
N TYR A 77 11.44 13.32 -1.51
CA TYR A 77 11.49 11.92 -1.12
C TYR A 77 10.21 11.17 -1.56
N ALA A 78 9.03 11.68 -1.21
CA ALA A 78 7.75 11.07 -1.53
C ALA A 78 7.46 11.01 -3.05
N SER A 79 7.90 12.02 -3.80
CA SER A 79 7.66 12.16 -5.24
C SER A 79 8.77 11.59 -6.12
N ILE A 80 9.92 11.17 -5.61
CA ILE A 80 11.02 10.63 -6.43
C ILE A 80 11.52 9.29 -5.90
N ILE A 81 11.70 9.17 -4.58
CA ILE A 81 12.32 8.00 -3.95
C ILE A 81 11.24 6.97 -3.58
N GLU A 82 10.32 7.29 -2.66
CA GLU A 82 9.39 6.29 -2.12
C GLU A 82 8.40 5.78 -3.17
N ARG A 83 7.92 6.63 -4.10
CA ARG A 83 7.05 6.17 -5.22
C ARG A 83 7.72 5.18 -6.19
N ASN A 84 9.04 5.04 -6.13
CA ASN A 84 9.83 4.11 -6.94
C ASN A 84 10.52 3.04 -6.08
N ALA A 85 10.30 3.05 -4.77
CA ALA A 85 10.82 2.06 -3.83
C ALA A 85 9.85 0.87 -3.74
N PHE A 86 9.65 0.18 -4.87
CA PHE A 86 8.78 -0.99 -4.96
C PHE A 86 9.13 -2.04 -3.89
N ALA A 87 8.13 -2.75 -3.37
CA ALA A 87 8.30 -3.76 -2.35
C ALA A 87 7.55 -5.06 -2.72
N LEU A 88 8.17 -6.20 -2.41
CA LEU A 88 7.43 -7.45 -2.29
C LEU A 88 6.88 -7.54 -0.86
N ARG A 89 5.66 -8.05 -0.72
CA ARG A 89 5.11 -8.54 0.56
C ARG A 89 4.96 -10.05 0.48
N GLU A 90 5.45 -10.74 1.48
CA GLU A 90 5.27 -12.18 1.64
C GLU A 90 4.39 -12.40 2.86
N LEU A 91 3.29 -13.14 2.70
CA LEU A 91 2.36 -13.42 3.80
C LEU A 91 1.65 -14.77 3.61
N THR A 92 1.18 -15.34 4.72
CA THR A 92 0.53 -16.65 4.76
C THR A 92 -0.91 -16.51 5.26
N MET A 93 -1.89 -17.10 4.57
CA MET A 93 -3.31 -17.00 4.92
C MET A 93 -3.99 -18.37 5.02
N PRO A 94 -4.54 -18.76 6.18
CA PRO A 94 -5.26 -20.02 6.37
C PRO A 94 -6.70 -19.88 5.84
N VAL A 95 -6.87 -20.08 4.53
CA VAL A 95 -8.15 -19.92 3.81
C VAL A 95 -8.61 -21.15 3.05
N LEU A 96 -7.70 -22.07 2.69
CA LEU A 96 -8.03 -23.27 1.91
C LEU A 96 -8.78 -24.29 2.78
N THR A 97 -9.51 -25.23 2.17
CA THR A 97 -10.13 -26.34 2.92
C THR A 97 -9.05 -27.18 3.64
N PRO A 98 -9.36 -27.75 4.82
CA PRO A 98 -8.46 -28.66 5.52
C PRO A 98 -7.97 -29.80 4.62
N GLY A 99 -6.68 -30.12 4.69
CA GLY A 99 -6.04 -31.13 3.83
C GLY A 99 -5.51 -30.62 2.47
N SER A 100 -5.83 -29.38 2.07
CA SER A 100 -5.28 -28.77 0.85
C SER A 100 -3.76 -28.55 0.94
N SER A 101 -3.06 -28.76 -0.16
CA SER A 101 -1.69 -28.26 -0.39
C SER A 101 -1.64 -26.72 -0.30
N PRO A 102 -0.48 -26.11 -0.01
CA PRO A 102 -0.31 -24.67 -0.14
C PRO A 102 -0.43 -24.18 -1.58
N LEU A 103 -0.88 -22.94 -1.77
CA LEU A 103 -0.97 -22.26 -3.08
C LEU A 103 -0.28 -20.89 -3.03
N ARG A 104 0.63 -20.62 -3.97
CA ARG A 104 1.38 -19.36 -4.12
C ARG A 104 0.63 -18.43 -5.07
N VAL A 105 -0.01 -17.40 -4.53
CA VAL A 105 -0.80 -16.44 -5.30
C VAL A 105 -0.10 -15.08 -5.37
N LEU A 106 0.30 -14.63 -6.56
CA LEU A 106 0.85 -13.30 -6.77
C LEU A 106 -0.27 -12.30 -7.04
N HIS A 107 -0.49 -11.38 -6.10
CA HIS A 107 -1.46 -10.30 -6.21
C HIS A 107 -0.79 -9.03 -6.77
N LEU A 108 -1.27 -8.61 -7.94
CA LEU A 108 -0.92 -7.36 -8.61
C LEU A 108 -2.14 -6.43 -8.61
N SER A 109 -1.91 -5.14 -8.43
CA SER A 109 -2.98 -4.13 -8.55
C SER A 109 -2.41 -2.74 -8.80
N ASP A 110 -3.28 -1.85 -9.29
CA ASP A 110 -3.06 -0.43 -9.46
C ASP A 110 -1.71 -0.16 -10.18
N LEU A 111 -1.42 -0.82 -11.30
CA LEU A 111 -0.12 -0.62 -11.97
C LEU A 111 0.06 0.83 -12.42
N HIS A 112 -1.01 1.55 -12.78
CA HIS A 112 -1.00 2.90 -13.38
C HIS A 112 0.14 3.07 -14.38
N MET A 113 0.20 2.14 -15.34
CA MET A 113 1.32 2.01 -16.27
C MET A 113 1.35 3.16 -17.27
N ARG A 114 2.55 3.68 -17.52
CA ARG A 114 2.84 4.63 -18.60
C ARG A 114 4.04 4.16 -19.42
N PRO A 115 4.11 4.50 -20.71
CA PRO A 115 5.34 4.33 -21.50
C PRO A 115 6.56 4.93 -20.80
N GLY A 116 7.71 4.27 -20.93
CA GLY A 116 8.99 4.74 -20.41
C GLY A 116 9.22 4.53 -18.90
N GLN A 117 8.30 3.91 -18.15
CA GLN A 117 8.48 3.61 -16.71
C GLN A 117 9.46 2.45 -16.42
N ARG A 118 10.57 2.36 -17.16
CA ARG A 118 11.55 1.25 -17.19
C ARG A 118 11.73 0.50 -15.86
N ARG A 119 12.16 1.20 -14.79
CA ARG A 119 12.36 0.60 -13.45
C ARG A 119 11.16 -0.19 -12.90
N LYS A 120 9.92 0.25 -13.17
CA LYS A 120 8.71 -0.50 -12.79
C LYS A 120 8.51 -1.73 -13.68
N GLN A 121 8.80 -1.61 -14.97
CA GLN A 121 8.66 -2.69 -15.96
C GLN A 121 9.72 -3.78 -15.78
N GLU A 122 10.91 -3.40 -15.35
CA GLU A 122 12.00 -4.28 -14.92
C GLU A 122 11.61 -5.01 -13.63
N TRP A 123 11.25 -4.28 -12.57
CA TRP A 123 10.84 -4.87 -11.29
C TRP A 123 9.60 -5.78 -11.38
N LEU A 124 8.61 -5.43 -12.21
CA LEU A 124 7.44 -6.30 -12.45
C LEU A 124 7.82 -7.64 -13.09
N ARG A 125 8.85 -7.66 -13.93
CA ARG A 125 9.33 -8.89 -14.60
C ARG A 125 10.14 -9.78 -13.66
N GLU A 126 10.87 -9.18 -12.72
CA GLU A 126 11.57 -9.90 -11.65
C GLU A 126 10.62 -10.75 -10.80
N LEU A 127 9.33 -10.35 -10.68
CA LEU A 127 8.32 -11.11 -9.95
C LEU A 127 7.99 -12.47 -10.58
N ALA A 128 8.34 -12.73 -11.85
CA ALA A 128 8.23 -14.06 -12.44
C ALA A 128 9.16 -15.08 -11.75
N GLY A 129 10.34 -14.64 -11.30
CA GLY A 129 11.28 -15.43 -10.50
C GLY A 129 10.81 -15.75 -9.08
N LEU A 130 9.57 -15.39 -8.72
CA LEU A 130 8.91 -15.85 -7.50
C LEU A 130 8.14 -17.14 -7.68
N GLU A 131 8.01 -17.67 -8.90
CA GLU A 131 7.31 -18.93 -9.21
C GLU A 131 5.93 -19.02 -8.51
N PRO A 132 4.99 -18.12 -8.81
CA PRO A 132 3.61 -18.23 -8.33
C PRO A 132 2.84 -19.31 -9.10
N ASP A 133 1.91 -19.98 -8.43
CA ASP A 133 0.98 -20.93 -9.06
C ASP A 133 -0.17 -20.20 -9.77
N LEU A 134 -0.58 -19.05 -9.23
CA LEU A 134 -1.70 -18.23 -9.70
C LEU A 134 -1.35 -16.74 -9.64
N VAL A 135 -1.70 -15.98 -10.68
CA VAL A 135 -1.64 -14.51 -10.68
C VAL A 135 -3.04 -13.92 -10.54
N VAL A 136 -3.22 -12.97 -9.61
CA VAL A 136 -4.47 -12.25 -9.39
C VAL A 136 -4.23 -10.78 -9.70
N ASN A 137 -4.98 -10.22 -10.65
CA ASN A 137 -4.90 -8.81 -11.04
C ASN A 137 -6.22 -8.10 -10.73
N THR A 138 -6.21 -7.16 -9.80
CA THR A 138 -7.43 -6.45 -9.35
C THR A 138 -7.63 -5.06 -9.98
N GLY A 139 -7.01 -4.79 -11.14
CA GLY A 139 -7.33 -3.63 -11.98
C GLY A 139 -6.37 -2.44 -11.86
N ASP A 140 -6.76 -1.32 -12.47
CA ASP A 140 -6.01 -0.07 -12.62
C ASP A 140 -4.60 -0.26 -13.21
N ASN A 141 -4.54 -1.08 -14.25
CA ASN A 141 -3.33 -1.38 -14.99
C ASN A 141 -2.87 -0.18 -15.84
N LEU A 142 -3.81 0.57 -16.43
CA LEU A 142 -3.51 1.65 -17.37
C LEU A 142 -3.45 3.03 -16.70
N ALA A 143 -2.63 3.94 -17.26
CA ALA A 143 -2.67 5.38 -16.96
C ALA A 143 -2.31 6.25 -18.18
N HIS A 144 -2.36 5.69 -19.40
CA HIS A 144 -2.04 6.37 -20.66
C HIS A 144 -2.59 5.61 -21.88
N PRO A 145 -3.06 6.26 -22.97
CA PRO A 145 -3.60 5.57 -24.14
C PRO A 145 -2.65 4.64 -24.90
N LYS A 146 -1.35 4.68 -24.59
CA LYS A 146 -0.32 3.77 -25.13
C LYS A 146 0.26 2.83 -24.08
N ALA A 147 -0.45 2.57 -22.98
CA ALA A 147 0.07 1.80 -21.85
C ALA A 147 -0.01 0.26 -22.03
N VAL A 148 -0.92 -0.26 -22.86
CA VAL A 148 -1.13 -1.73 -22.99
C VAL A 148 0.15 -2.49 -23.37
N PRO A 149 0.95 -2.08 -24.37
CA PRO A 149 2.22 -2.76 -24.66
C PRO A 149 3.19 -2.72 -23.48
N SER A 150 3.20 -1.62 -22.70
CA SER A 150 4.01 -1.51 -21.49
C SER A 150 3.52 -2.42 -20.35
N VAL A 151 2.22 -2.66 -20.20
CA VAL A 151 1.70 -3.64 -19.22
C VAL A 151 2.12 -5.05 -19.63
N VAL A 152 1.80 -5.45 -20.87
CA VAL A 152 2.09 -6.80 -21.40
C VAL A 152 3.60 -7.12 -21.35
N GLN A 153 4.46 -6.17 -21.72
CA GLN A 153 5.92 -6.32 -21.64
C GLN A 153 6.47 -6.34 -20.20
N SER A 154 5.75 -5.76 -19.23
CA SER A 154 6.15 -5.76 -17.81
C SER A 154 5.81 -7.07 -17.12
N LEU A 155 4.62 -7.62 -17.39
CA LEU A 155 4.18 -8.88 -16.82
C LEU A 155 4.96 -10.06 -17.43
N GLY A 156 5.22 -10.01 -18.75
CA GLY A 156 6.10 -10.97 -19.43
C GLY A 156 5.66 -12.42 -19.18
N ASP A 157 6.53 -13.18 -18.52
CA ASP A 157 6.34 -14.60 -18.23
C ASP A 157 5.25 -14.88 -17.18
N LEU A 158 4.86 -13.88 -16.37
CA LEU A 158 3.71 -13.97 -15.46
C LEU A 158 2.38 -14.19 -16.22
N LEU A 159 2.31 -13.78 -17.49
CA LEU A 159 1.14 -14.04 -18.32
C LEU A 159 1.11 -15.49 -18.87
N SER A 160 2.16 -16.29 -18.64
CA SER A 160 2.19 -17.74 -18.91
C SER A 160 1.78 -18.56 -17.69
N VAL A 161 1.71 -17.94 -16.50
CA VAL A 161 1.15 -18.52 -15.27
C VAL A 161 -0.38 -18.41 -15.34
N PRO A 162 -1.15 -19.41 -14.85
CA PRO A 162 -2.59 -19.28 -14.68
C PRO A 162 -2.95 -17.97 -13.97
N GLY A 163 -3.96 -17.26 -14.48
CA GLY A 163 -4.29 -15.94 -13.94
C GLY A 163 -5.75 -15.57 -14.06
N ILE A 164 -6.18 -14.69 -13.17
CA ILE A 164 -7.57 -14.19 -13.09
C ILE A 164 -7.56 -12.68 -12.85
N PHE A 165 -8.53 -11.96 -13.43
CA PHE A 165 -8.56 -10.51 -13.33
C PHE A 165 -9.95 -9.87 -13.31
N VAL A 166 -9.99 -8.62 -12.82
CA VAL A 166 -11.09 -7.65 -12.97
C VAL A 166 -10.51 -6.28 -13.35
N PHE A 167 -11.33 -5.37 -13.87
CA PHE A 167 -10.92 -4.02 -14.25
C PHE A 167 -11.16 -2.97 -13.15
N GLY A 168 -10.35 -1.91 -13.16
CA GLY A 168 -10.50 -0.72 -12.33
C GLY A 168 -10.87 0.53 -13.13
N SER A 169 -11.29 1.61 -12.45
CA SER A 169 -11.71 2.86 -13.12
C SER A 169 -10.68 3.48 -14.06
N ASN A 170 -9.37 3.36 -13.79
CA ASN A 170 -8.29 3.88 -14.63
C ASN A 170 -7.88 2.91 -15.75
N ASP A 171 -8.43 1.69 -15.81
CA ASP A 171 -8.39 0.89 -17.04
C ASP A 171 -9.34 1.47 -18.09
N TYR A 172 -10.55 1.88 -17.68
CA TYR A 172 -11.54 2.49 -18.57
C TYR A 172 -11.22 3.94 -18.94
N PHE A 173 -10.74 4.74 -17.98
CA PHE A 173 -10.68 6.19 -18.11
C PHE A 173 -9.30 6.77 -17.81
N GLY A 174 -8.82 7.64 -18.69
CA GLY A 174 -7.54 8.31 -18.51
C GLY A 174 -7.50 9.20 -17.26
N PRO A 175 -6.33 9.32 -16.62
CA PRO A 175 -6.19 10.21 -15.46
C PRO A 175 -6.43 11.67 -15.86
N ARG A 176 -7.03 12.45 -14.95
CA ARG A 176 -7.16 13.91 -15.04
C ARG A 176 -6.60 14.59 -13.78
N PRO A 177 -6.18 15.86 -13.85
CA PRO A 177 -5.94 16.65 -12.66
C PRO A 177 -7.25 16.81 -11.88
N LYS A 178 -7.29 16.39 -10.61
CA LYS A 178 -8.37 16.70 -9.67
C LYS A 178 -8.01 18.01 -8.95
N ASN A 179 -8.97 18.93 -8.82
CA ASN A 179 -8.81 20.11 -7.98
C ASN A 179 -8.88 19.70 -6.49
N PRO A 180 -7.87 19.98 -5.65
CA PRO A 180 -7.90 19.60 -4.24
C PRO A 180 -9.06 20.23 -3.45
N LEU A 181 -9.56 21.40 -3.88
CA LEU A 181 -10.68 22.06 -3.21
C LEU A 181 -12.00 21.27 -3.33
N ASN A 182 -12.17 20.44 -4.37
CA ASN A 182 -13.38 19.63 -4.53
C ASN A 182 -13.59 18.65 -3.36
N TYR A 183 -12.53 18.15 -2.71
CA TYR A 183 -12.66 17.34 -1.48
C TYR A 183 -13.31 18.09 -0.30
N LEU A 184 -13.44 19.42 -0.39
CA LEU A 184 -14.10 20.28 0.62
C LEU A 184 -15.43 20.86 0.13
N THR A 185 -15.64 21.00 -1.19
CA THR A 185 -16.80 21.72 -1.76
C THR A 185 -17.78 20.85 -2.54
N ASP A 186 -17.33 19.74 -3.13
CA ASP A 186 -18.13 18.81 -3.93
C ASP A 186 -17.42 17.43 -3.97
N PRO A 187 -17.53 16.63 -2.88
CA PRO A 187 -16.75 15.41 -2.70
C PRO A 187 -17.18 14.27 -3.64
N ASP A 188 -18.41 14.31 -4.14
CA ASP A 188 -18.97 13.32 -5.07
C ASP A 188 -18.67 13.63 -6.55
N HIS A 189 -17.98 14.75 -6.83
CA HIS A 189 -17.69 15.22 -8.18
C HIS A 189 -16.75 14.28 -8.99
N ARG A 190 -17.34 13.48 -9.88
CA ARG A 190 -16.63 12.47 -10.68
C ARG A 190 -16.47 12.89 -12.14
N VAL A 191 -15.29 13.40 -12.50
CA VAL A 191 -14.93 13.71 -13.89
C VAL A 191 -14.04 12.62 -14.49
N HIS A 192 -14.61 11.81 -15.38
CA HIS A 192 -13.89 10.75 -16.09
C HIS A 192 -12.95 11.28 -17.18
N GLY A 193 -11.85 10.57 -17.43
CA GLY A 193 -10.89 10.86 -18.50
C GLY A 193 -11.43 10.72 -19.92
N LYS A 194 -10.51 10.83 -20.89
CA LYS A 194 -10.74 10.20 -22.20
C LYS A 194 -10.75 8.67 -22.02
N PRO A 195 -11.56 7.90 -22.77
CA PRO A 195 -11.48 6.44 -22.75
C PRO A 195 -10.07 5.92 -23.02
N LEU A 196 -9.75 4.79 -22.39
CA LEU A 196 -8.49 4.07 -22.56
C LEU A 196 -8.74 2.70 -23.23
N PRO A 197 -7.70 2.07 -23.83
CA PRO A 197 -7.82 0.79 -24.53
C PRO A 197 -7.90 -0.41 -23.58
N TRP A 198 -8.92 -0.45 -22.73
CA TRP A 198 -9.20 -1.58 -21.83
C TRP A 198 -9.60 -2.86 -22.60
N GLN A 199 -10.12 -2.72 -23.83
CA GLN A 199 -10.47 -3.85 -24.70
C GLN A 199 -9.20 -4.55 -25.23
N ASP A 200 -8.20 -3.79 -25.67
CA ASP A 200 -6.89 -4.31 -26.06
C ASP A 200 -6.19 -5.00 -24.88
N LEU A 201 -6.37 -4.46 -23.65
CA LEU A 201 -5.85 -5.08 -22.43
C LEU A 201 -6.58 -6.40 -22.11
N ARG A 202 -7.92 -6.43 -22.21
CA ARG A 202 -8.73 -7.66 -22.08
C ARG A 202 -8.21 -8.72 -23.04
N ALA A 203 -8.10 -8.38 -24.33
CA ALA A 203 -7.62 -9.28 -25.37
C ALA A 203 -6.25 -9.86 -24.99
N ALA A 204 -5.25 -9.01 -24.72
CA ALA A 204 -3.89 -9.43 -24.38
C ALA A 204 -3.74 -10.26 -23.09
N PHE A 205 -4.71 -10.21 -22.17
CA PHE A 205 -4.80 -11.13 -21.04
C PHE A 205 -5.50 -12.45 -21.44
N THR A 206 -6.69 -12.38 -22.07
CA THR A 206 -7.47 -13.58 -22.43
C THR A 206 -6.82 -14.45 -23.51
N GLU A 207 -6.09 -13.85 -24.46
CA GLU A 207 -5.28 -14.55 -25.47
C GLU A 207 -4.15 -15.39 -24.86
N ARG A 208 -3.78 -15.09 -23.61
CA ARG A 208 -2.78 -15.82 -22.82
C ARG A 208 -3.41 -16.73 -21.75
N GLY A 209 -4.71 -16.99 -21.85
CA GLY A 209 -5.42 -17.91 -20.97
C GLY A 209 -5.84 -17.34 -19.61
N TRP A 210 -5.60 -16.05 -19.33
CA TRP A 210 -6.11 -15.43 -18.11
C TRP A 210 -7.63 -15.27 -18.15
N LEU A 211 -8.31 -15.63 -17.07
CA LEU A 211 -9.76 -15.59 -16.98
C LEU A 211 -10.25 -14.20 -16.55
N ASP A 212 -11.05 -13.57 -17.39
CA ASP A 212 -11.80 -12.37 -17.01
C ASP A 212 -12.94 -12.75 -16.06
N LEU A 213 -12.87 -12.28 -14.82
CA LEU A 213 -13.90 -12.48 -13.79
C LEU A 213 -14.85 -11.30 -13.68
N THR A 214 -14.72 -10.26 -14.50
CA THR A 214 -15.60 -9.08 -14.52
C THR A 214 -17.06 -9.51 -14.76
N HIS A 215 -17.86 -9.55 -13.70
CA HIS A 215 -19.23 -10.07 -13.69
C HIS A 215 -19.35 -11.54 -14.13
N ASN A 216 -18.31 -12.34 -13.88
CA ASN A 216 -18.25 -13.74 -14.29
C ASN A 216 -17.93 -14.65 -13.10
N ARG A 217 -18.51 -15.86 -13.12
CA ARG A 217 -18.11 -17.00 -12.28
C ARG A 217 -17.25 -17.95 -13.10
N ARG A 218 -16.20 -18.52 -12.50
CA ARG A 218 -15.36 -19.57 -13.10
C ARG A 218 -14.95 -20.58 -12.03
N GLU A 219 -15.03 -21.85 -12.38
CA GLU A 219 -14.48 -22.97 -11.61
C GLU A 219 -13.34 -23.58 -12.44
N PHE A 220 -12.17 -23.74 -11.84
CA PHE A 220 -10.92 -24.15 -12.50
C PHE A 220 -9.93 -24.77 -11.51
N GLU A 221 -8.92 -25.47 -12.00
CA GLU A 221 -7.87 -26.09 -11.17
C GLU A 221 -6.53 -25.38 -11.30
N VAL A 222 -5.81 -25.23 -10.18
CA VAL A 222 -4.41 -24.80 -10.12
C VAL A 222 -3.69 -25.57 -9.02
N ALA A 223 -2.48 -26.08 -9.30
CA ALA A 223 -1.66 -26.84 -8.34
C ALA A 223 -2.39 -28.02 -7.65
N GLY A 224 -3.35 -28.65 -8.35
CA GLY A 224 -4.19 -29.73 -7.81
C GLY A 224 -5.31 -29.29 -6.86
N LEU A 225 -5.61 -27.98 -6.80
CA LEU A 225 -6.69 -27.41 -6.01
C LEU A 225 -7.82 -26.91 -6.91
N HIS A 226 -9.05 -27.24 -6.58
CA HIS A 226 -10.23 -26.71 -7.24
C HIS A 226 -10.58 -25.32 -6.67
N ILE A 227 -10.65 -24.31 -7.55
CA ILE A 227 -10.90 -22.91 -7.20
C ILE A 227 -12.21 -22.46 -7.84
N ALA A 228 -13.17 -22.07 -7.00
CA ALA A 228 -14.40 -21.39 -7.42
C ALA A 228 -14.22 -19.88 -7.26
N ALA A 229 -14.02 -19.16 -8.37
CA ALA A 229 -13.81 -17.72 -8.36
C ALA A 229 -14.97 -16.95 -8.99
N ALA A 230 -15.20 -15.72 -8.51
CA ALA A 230 -16.07 -14.77 -9.18
C ALA A 230 -15.57 -13.34 -8.98
N GLY A 231 -15.96 -12.43 -9.86
CA GLY A 231 -15.54 -11.03 -9.78
C GLY A 231 -16.60 -10.01 -10.15
N VAL A 232 -16.37 -8.78 -9.72
CA VAL A 232 -17.06 -7.59 -10.21
C VAL A 232 -16.08 -6.56 -10.75
N ASP A 233 -16.55 -5.82 -11.77
CA ASP A 233 -16.01 -4.52 -12.19
C ASP A 233 -16.03 -3.51 -11.03
N ASP A 234 -15.43 -2.35 -11.23
CA ASP A 234 -15.14 -1.38 -10.17
C ASP A 234 -16.41 -0.81 -9.46
N PRO A 235 -16.60 -1.09 -8.15
CA PRO A 235 -17.69 -0.52 -7.38
C PRO A 235 -17.49 0.95 -7.01
N HIS A 236 -16.26 1.49 -7.08
CA HIS A 236 -16.00 2.91 -6.82
C HIS A 236 -16.74 3.77 -7.83
N ILE A 237 -16.75 3.37 -9.12
CA ILE A 237 -17.48 4.04 -10.20
C ILE A 237 -18.81 3.37 -10.55
N ALA A 238 -19.38 2.59 -9.60
CA ALA A 238 -20.69 1.93 -9.70
C ALA A 238 -20.87 1.06 -10.97
N ARG A 239 -19.78 0.42 -11.42
CA ARG A 239 -19.83 -0.56 -12.51
C ARG A 239 -20.08 -1.98 -12.02
N ASP A 240 -19.96 -2.23 -10.71
CA ASP A 240 -20.19 -3.54 -10.13
C ASP A 240 -21.64 -4.03 -10.35
N ARG A 241 -21.78 -5.20 -10.96
CA ARG A 241 -23.06 -5.86 -11.21
C ARG A 241 -23.08 -7.18 -10.46
N TYR A 242 -23.08 -7.09 -9.13
CA TYR A 242 -22.98 -8.28 -8.28
C TYR A 242 -24.11 -9.30 -8.57
N ASP A 243 -25.30 -8.84 -8.97
CA ASP A 243 -26.42 -9.73 -9.34
C ASP A 243 -26.14 -10.66 -10.53
N ALA A 244 -25.15 -10.35 -11.38
CA ALA A 244 -24.67 -11.25 -12.43
C ALA A 244 -23.81 -12.42 -11.88
N ILE A 245 -23.38 -12.36 -10.63
CA ILE A 245 -22.56 -13.38 -9.95
C ILE A 245 -23.13 -13.81 -8.59
N ALA A 246 -24.40 -13.53 -8.27
CA ALA A 246 -24.96 -13.76 -6.94
C ALA A 246 -25.23 -15.25 -6.61
N GLY A 247 -25.32 -15.56 -5.31
CA GLY A 247 -25.64 -16.89 -4.78
C GLY A 247 -24.40 -17.60 -4.20
N PRO A 248 -24.55 -18.75 -3.51
CA PRO A 248 -23.40 -19.41 -2.90
C PRO A 248 -22.32 -19.80 -3.94
N ALA A 249 -21.05 -19.69 -3.55
CA ALA A 249 -19.95 -20.29 -4.31
C ALA A 249 -19.82 -21.79 -3.99
N SER A 250 -19.35 -22.57 -4.96
CA SER A 250 -19.29 -24.05 -4.91
C SER A 250 -18.66 -24.57 -3.61
N PRO A 251 -19.40 -25.31 -2.76
CA PRO A 251 -18.89 -25.77 -1.46
C PRO A 251 -17.86 -26.89 -1.58
N ALA A 252 -17.69 -27.48 -2.77
CA ALA A 252 -16.70 -28.50 -3.08
C ALA A 252 -15.32 -27.93 -3.47
N ALA A 253 -15.21 -26.61 -3.67
CA ALA A 253 -13.93 -25.97 -3.99
C ALA A 253 -13.01 -25.87 -2.77
N ASN A 254 -11.71 -26.12 -2.98
CA ASN A 254 -10.67 -25.89 -1.97
C ASN A 254 -10.59 -24.40 -1.58
N LEU A 255 -10.86 -23.50 -2.55
CA LEU A 255 -10.88 -22.06 -2.37
C LEU A 255 -12.08 -21.42 -3.09
N ARG A 256 -12.88 -20.66 -2.35
CA ARG A 256 -13.86 -19.71 -2.89
C ARG A 256 -13.30 -18.29 -2.85
N LEU A 257 -13.02 -17.72 -4.02
CA LEU A 257 -12.24 -16.48 -4.21
C LEU A 257 -13.05 -15.38 -4.90
N GLY A 258 -13.26 -14.25 -4.22
CA GLY A 258 -13.93 -13.08 -4.77
C GLY A 258 -12.94 -12.00 -5.23
N LEU A 259 -13.17 -11.39 -6.39
CA LEU A 259 -12.41 -10.24 -6.90
C LEU A 259 -13.29 -8.99 -7.01
N THR A 260 -12.74 -7.85 -6.64
CA THR A 260 -13.32 -6.51 -6.87
C THR A 260 -12.19 -5.49 -6.99
N HIS A 261 -12.34 -4.41 -7.75
CA HIS A 261 -11.33 -3.35 -7.76
C HIS A 261 -11.33 -2.57 -6.43
N SER A 262 -12.39 -1.78 -6.18
CA SER A 262 -12.59 -1.15 -4.86
C SER A 262 -13.21 -2.13 -3.84
N PRO A 263 -12.70 -2.19 -2.60
CA PRO A 263 -13.26 -2.99 -1.52
C PRO A 263 -14.46 -2.28 -0.84
N GLU A 264 -15.51 -1.94 -1.59
CA GLU A 264 -16.67 -1.25 -1.04
C GLU A 264 -17.53 -2.18 -0.15
N PRO A 265 -17.94 -1.75 1.07
CA PRO A 265 -18.70 -2.58 2.02
C PRO A 265 -19.88 -3.34 1.41
N ARG A 266 -20.73 -2.65 0.64
CA ARG A 266 -21.92 -3.21 -0.04
C ARG A 266 -21.63 -4.38 -0.99
N VAL A 267 -20.39 -4.54 -1.46
CA VAL A 267 -19.93 -5.66 -2.28
C VAL A 267 -19.30 -6.75 -1.41
N LEU A 268 -18.51 -6.36 -0.42
CA LEU A 268 -17.90 -7.29 0.55
C LEU A 268 -18.96 -8.03 1.39
N ASP A 269 -20.05 -7.37 1.75
CA ASP A 269 -21.18 -7.98 2.45
C ASP A 269 -21.85 -9.09 1.62
N ARG A 270 -21.96 -8.91 0.30
CA ARG A 270 -22.53 -9.93 -0.60
C ARG A 270 -21.57 -11.10 -0.80
N PHE A 271 -20.27 -10.86 -1.00
CA PHE A 271 -19.27 -11.93 -1.03
C PHE A 271 -19.23 -12.72 0.31
N ALA A 272 -19.40 -12.05 1.45
CA ALA A 272 -19.47 -12.72 2.75
C ALA A 272 -20.75 -13.56 2.91
N ALA A 273 -21.90 -13.07 2.45
CA ALA A 273 -23.17 -13.81 2.46
C ALA A 273 -23.15 -15.04 1.53
N ASP A 274 -22.54 -14.91 0.35
CA ASP A 274 -22.37 -16.00 -0.64
C ASP A 274 -21.25 -17.00 -0.25
N GLY A 275 -20.63 -16.84 0.92
CA GLY A 275 -19.75 -17.84 1.53
C GLY A 275 -18.32 -17.87 0.98
N TYR A 276 -17.82 -16.77 0.43
CA TYR A 276 -16.44 -16.68 -0.06
C TYR A 276 -15.42 -16.71 1.10
N GLN A 277 -14.30 -17.41 0.90
CA GLN A 277 -13.25 -17.59 1.92
C GLN A 277 -12.26 -16.43 1.93
N LEU A 278 -11.95 -15.90 0.74
CA LEU A 278 -11.03 -14.79 0.52
C LEU A 278 -11.61 -13.83 -0.53
N VAL A 279 -11.56 -12.52 -0.27
CA VAL A 279 -11.71 -11.48 -1.29
C VAL A 279 -10.39 -10.74 -1.48
N MET A 280 -10.06 -10.42 -2.73
CA MET A 280 -8.85 -9.68 -3.12
C MET A 280 -9.25 -8.39 -3.87
N ALA A 281 -8.62 -7.27 -3.49
CA ALA A 281 -8.94 -5.93 -4.01
C ALA A 281 -7.72 -4.98 -4.08
N GLY A 282 -7.89 -3.83 -4.75
CA GLY A 282 -6.88 -2.77 -4.93
C GLY A 282 -7.42 -1.39 -4.53
N HIS A 283 -7.35 -0.41 -5.45
CA HIS A 283 -7.97 0.93 -5.45
C HIS A 283 -7.48 1.92 -4.39
N THR A 284 -7.35 1.47 -3.15
CA THR A 284 -7.02 2.30 -1.98
C THR A 284 -5.62 2.89 -2.02
N HIS A 285 -4.70 2.33 -2.80
CA HIS A 285 -3.26 2.59 -2.78
C HIS A 285 -2.61 2.47 -1.37
N GLY A 286 -3.22 1.74 -0.43
CA GLY A 286 -2.79 1.75 0.98
C GLY A 286 -2.97 3.11 1.67
N GLY A 287 -3.82 3.97 1.12
CA GLY A 287 -4.01 5.38 1.45
C GLY A 287 -3.08 6.35 0.72
N GLN A 288 -2.04 5.85 0.05
CA GLN A 288 -0.96 6.57 -0.65
C GLN A 288 -0.10 7.54 0.22
N LEU A 289 -0.72 8.32 1.10
CA LEU A 289 -0.10 9.19 2.11
C LEU A 289 -0.49 8.70 3.51
N CYS A 290 0.48 8.14 4.22
CA CYS A 290 0.35 7.67 5.59
C CYS A 290 1.11 8.57 6.56
N LEU A 291 0.56 8.80 7.74
CA LEU A 291 1.31 9.36 8.86
C LEU A 291 2.03 8.22 9.61
N PRO A 292 3.30 8.41 10.05
CA PRO A 292 3.98 7.47 10.94
C PRO A 292 3.11 7.14 12.16
N PHE A 293 3.08 5.85 12.53
CA PHE A 293 2.32 5.28 13.65
C PHE A 293 0.78 5.39 13.59
N TYR A 294 0.22 6.20 12.68
CA TYR A 294 -1.23 6.42 12.52
C TYR A 294 -1.81 5.74 11.27
N GLY A 295 -1.00 5.56 10.22
CA GLY A 295 -1.42 4.92 8.97
C GLY A 295 -2.08 5.89 7.98
N ALA A 296 -2.95 5.35 7.12
CA ALA A 296 -3.57 6.07 6.00
C ALA A 296 -4.39 7.28 6.46
N LEU A 297 -4.20 8.42 5.79
CA LEU A 297 -5.03 9.61 6.02
C LEU A 297 -6.45 9.45 5.46
N VAL A 298 -6.54 8.95 4.22
CA VAL A 298 -7.77 8.70 3.45
C VAL A 298 -7.65 7.36 2.70
N THR A 299 -8.77 6.75 2.30
CA THR A 299 -8.82 5.48 1.53
C THR A 299 -9.47 5.60 0.15
N ASN A 300 -10.24 6.67 -0.12
CA ASN A 300 -11.06 6.86 -1.33
C ASN A 300 -12.10 5.75 -1.59
N SER A 301 -12.48 5.00 -0.56
CA SER A 301 -13.51 3.94 -0.56
C SER A 301 -14.27 3.96 0.76
N GLY A 302 -15.42 3.30 0.85
CA GLY A 302 -16.16 3.08 2.09
C GLY A 302 -15.46 2.15 3.11
N LEU A 303 -14.30 1.59 2.77
CA LEU A 303 -13.47 0.81 3.69
C LEU A 303 -12.73 1.71 4.69
N ASP A 304 -12.69 1.29 5.97
CA ASP A 304 -11.96 1.99 7.00
C ASP A 304 -10.44 1.96 6.79
N ARG A 305 -9.77 2.96 7.38
CA ARG A 305 -8.35 3.23 7.15
C ARG A 305 -7.40 2.20 7.76
N SER A 306 -7.86 1.32 8.66
CA SER A 306 -7.04 0.23 9.21
C SER A 306 -6.91 -0.94 8.23
N ARG A 307 -7.94 -1.16 7.39
CA ARG A 307 -7.97 -2.21 6.35
C ARG A 307 -7.53 -1.69 4.97
N ALA A 308 -6.94 -0.50 4.92
CA ALA A 308 -6.47 0.15 3.69
C ALA A 308 -5.43 -0.66 2.89
N LYS A 309 -4.73 -1.63 3.48
CA LYS A 309 -3.84 -2.57 2.77
C LYS A 309 -3.54 -3.81 3.61
N GLY A 310 -3.05 -4.85 2.93
CA GLY A 310 -2.64 -6.11 3.53
C GLY A 310 -3.82 -7.01 3.91
N PRO A 311 -3.57 -8.05 4.73
CA PRO A 311 -4.56 -9.03 5.13
C PRO A 311 -5.42 -8.50 6.28
N SER A 312 -6.72 -8.69 6.17
CA SER A 312 -7.73 -8.32 7.17
C SER A 312 -8.95 -9.27 7.08
N ARG A 313 -10.07 -8.90 7.72
CA ARG A 313 -11.31 -9.68 7.71
C ARG A 313 -12.51 -8.82 7.35
N TRP A 314 -13.52 -9.48 6.79
CA TRP A 314 -14.85 -8.92 6.59
C TRP A 314 -15.92 -9.90 7.11
N GLY A 315 -16.91 -9.37 7.83
CA GLY A 315 -17.84 -10.18 8.61
C GLY A 315 -17.13 -11.12 9.61
N THR A 316 -17.77 -12.24 9.91
CA THR A 316 -17.29 -13.25 10.87
C THR A 316 -16.29 -14.25 10.28
N HIS A 317 -16.25 -14.40 8.96
CA HIS A 317 -15.65 -15.58 8.30
C HIS A 317 -14.72 -15.26 7.13
N MET A 318 -15.03 -14.26 6.31
CA MET A 318 -14.30 -13.95 5.09
C MET A 318 -12.97 -13.25 5.40
N GLN A 319 -11.87 -13.71 4.81
CA GLN A 319 -10.63 -12.94 4.81
C GLN A 319 -10.65 -11.92 3.66
N LEU A 320 -9.98 -10.79 3.83
CA LEU A 320 -9.86 -9.74 2.82
C LEU A 320 -8.39 -9.38 2.64
N HIS A 321 -7.90 -9.31 1.41
CA HIS A 321 -6.60 -8.73 1.10
C HIS A 321 -6.74 -7.51 0.18
N VAL A 322 -6.38 -6.34 0.67
CA VAL A 322 -6.30 -5.11 -0.14
C VAL A 322 -4.84 -4.84 -0.52
N SER A 323 -4.55 -4.66 -1.81
CA SER A 323 -3.21 -4.27 -2.28
C SER A 323 -2.96 -2.78 -2.01
N ALA A 324 -1.73 -2.40 -1.65
CA ALA A 324 -1.35 -0.99 -1.64
C ALA A 324 -0.97 -0.44 -3.03
N GLY A 325 -1.04 -1.27 -4.08
CA GLY A 325 -0.86 -0.87 -5.47
C GLY A 325 0.59 -0.64 -5.89
N ILE A 326 0.91 -0.92 -7.17
CA ILE A 326 2.28 -0.83 -7.71
C ILE A 326 2.56 0.56 -8.31
N GLY A 327 1.52 1.30 -8.68
CA GLY A 327 1.57 2.59 -9.34
C GLY A 327 1.19 3.78 -8.47
N THR A 328 1.00 4.92 -9.13
CA THR A 328 0.44 6.18 -8.61
C THR A 328 -0.20 6.92 -9.79
N SER A 329 -1.29 7.66 -9.54
CA SER A 329 -1.90 8.50 -10.58
C SER A 329 -0.90 9.56 -11.07
N PRO A 330 -0.79 9.83 -12.39
CA PRO A 330 0.13 10.84 -12.93
C PRO A 330 -0.02 12.25 -12.37
N PHE A 331 -1.21 12.61 -11.85
CA PHE A 331 -1.49 13.91 -11.24
C PHE A 331 -1.40 13.93 -9.71
N ALA A 332 -1.23 12.77 -9.07
CA ALA A 332 -0.88 12.65 -7.65
C ALA A 332 0.31 11.68 -7.46
N PRO A 333 1.48 11.92 -8.09
CA PRO A 333 2.55 10.93 -8.19
C PRO A 333 3.50 11.00 -6.97
N VAL A 334 2.93 10.82 -5.78
CA VAL A 334 3.58 10.88 -4.45
C VAL A 334 3.20 9.63 -3.66
N ARG A 335 4.12 9.11 -2.84
CA ARG A 335 3.83 8.11 -1.79
C ARG A 335 4.63 8.46 -0.54
N PHE A 336 4.02 8.41 0.64
CA PHE A 336 4.73 8.70 1.90
C PHE A 336 4.30 7.71 2.99
N CYS A 337 5.28 7.01 3.58
CA CYS A 337 5.08 5.85 4.46
C CYS A 337 4.13 4.78 3.86
N CYS A 338 4.09 4.70 2.53
CA CYS A 338 3.27 3.80 1.74
C CYS A 338 3.94 3.45 0.40
N ARG A 339 5.16 2.91 0.45
CA ARG A 339 5.85 2.22 -0.67
C ARG A 339 4.86 1.44 -1.55
N PRO A 340 4.96 1.52 -2.89
CA PRO A 340 4.17 0.69 -3.79
C PRO A 340 4.59 -0.77 -3.67
N GLU A 341 3.64 -1.71 -3.76
CA GLU A 341 3.91 -3.12 -3.46
C GLU A 341 3.09 -4.12 -4.29
N ALA A 342 3.67 -5.30 -4.46
CA ALA A 342 2.99 -6.53 -4.88
C ALA A 342 3.00 -7.51 -3.71
N THR A 343 2.00 -8.40 -3.61
CA THR A 343 1.98 -9.43 -2.55
C THR A 343 2.08 -10.82 -3.14
N LEU A 344 3.01 -11.63 -2.63
CA LEU A 344 2.99 -13.08 -2.74
C LEU A 344 2.28 -13.66 -1.52
N LEU A 345 1.09 -14.23 -1.73
CA LEU A 345 0.29 -14.88 -0.70
C LEU A 345 0.52 -16.39 -0.75
N THR A 346 1.04 -16.99 0.31
CA THR A 346 0.99 -18.43 0.52
C THR A 346 -0.33 -18.78 1.19
N LEU A 347 -1.34 -19.17 0.41
CA LEU A 347 -2.60 -19.67 0.94
C LEU A 347 -2.37 -21.09 1.48
N ILE A 348 -2.89 -21.40 2.66
CA ILE A 348 -2.75 -22.72 3.31
C ILE A 348 -4.10 -23.23 3.81
N ALA A 349 -4.17 -24.53 4.08
CA ALA A 349 -5.29 -25.17 4.77
C ALA A 349 -5.65 -24.44 6.08
N ALA A 350 -6.95 -24.17 6.27
CA ALA A 350 -7.46 -23.69 7.54
C ALA A 350 -7.32 -24.78 8.64
N PRO A 351 -6.96 -24.43 9.89
CA PRO A 351 -6.81 -25.41 10.96
C PRO A 351 -8.09 -26.21 11.23
N THR A 352 -7.96 -27.52 11.34
CA THR A 352 -9.04 -28.46 11.70
C THR A 352 -9.35 -28.37 13.19
N GLY A 353 -10.06 -27.30 13.59
CA GLY A 353 -10.45 -27.05 14.98
C GLY A 353 -11.31 -25.80 15.13
N GLY A 354 -11.96 -25.64 16.29
CA GLY A 354 -12.76 -24.45 16.59
C GLY A 354 -11.94 -23.16 16.44
N ARG A 355 -12.54 -22.12 15.83
CA ARG A 355 -11.85 -20.89 15.43
C ARG A 355 -11.47 -20.02 16.64
N ASP A 356 -10.34 -20.31 17.29
CA ASP A 356 -9.70 -19.38 18.22
C ASP A 356 -9.32 -18.08 17.48
N PRO A 357 -9.90 -16.91 17.83
CA PRO A 357 -9.63 -15.66 17.13
C PRO A 357 -8.19 -15.16 17.29
N GLN A 358 -7.47 -15.53 18.36
CA GLN A 358 -6.22 -14.87 18.74
C GLN A 358 -4.98 -15.40 17.99
N ARG A 359 -5.04 -16.62 17.43
CA ARG A 359 -3.84 -17.31 16.91
C ARG A 359 -3.36 -16.87 15.52
N ILE A 360 -4.04 -15.91 14.87
CA ILE A 360 -3.71 -15.45 13.50
C ILE A 360 -3.38 -13.95 13.50
N GLN A 361 -2.30 -13.57 14.20
CA GLN A 361 -1.57 -12.35 13.89
C GLN A 361 -0.59 -12.64 12.74
N GLY A 362 -0.86 -12.11 11.56
CA GLY A 362 0.00 -12.28 10.39
C GLY A 362 1.37 -11.64 10.59
N ARG A 363 2.43 -12.45 10.70
CA ARG A 363 3.82 -11.96 10.69
C ARG A 363 4.19 -11.44 9.29
N SER A 364 3.97 -10.16 9.04
CA SER A 364 4.60 -9.46 7.92
C SER A 364 6.10 -9.37 8.17
N GLN A 365 6.87 -10.25 7.56
CA GLN A 365 8.33 -10.12 7.47
C GLN A 365 8.64 -9.12 6.32
N PRO A 366 9.23 -7.95 6.59
CA PRO A 366 9.68 -7.06 5.54
C PRO A 366 11.04 -7.54 5.00
N THR A 367 11.01 -8.42 4.00
CA THR A 367 12.19 -8.88 3.26
C THR A 367 12.86 -7.70 2.54
N TYR A 368 13.86 -7.10 3.19
CA TYR A 368 14.62 -5.98 2.63
C TYR A 368 15.66 -6.50 1.63
N SER A 369 15.21 -6.78 0.39
CA SER A 369 16.13 -7.01 -0.72
C SER A 369 16.87 -5.70 -1.03
N ALA A 370 18.17 -5.71 -0.80
CA ALA A 370 19.08 -4.63 -1.16
C ALA A 370 19.91 -5.06 -2.37
N ARG A 371 19.59 -4.50 -3.53
CA ARG A 371 20.41 -4.44 -4.75
C ARG A 371 20.18 -3.08 -5.42
#